data_AF-A0A6M0GCV0-F1
#
_entry.id   AF-A0A6M0GCV0-F1
#
_cell.length_a   1.000
_cell.length_b   1.000
_cell.length_c   1.000
_cell.angle_alpha   90.00
_cell.angle_beta   90.00
_cell.angle_gamma   90.00
#
_symmetry.space_group_name_H-M   'P 1'
#
loop_
_entity.id
_entity.type
_entity.pdbx_description
1 polymer ?
#
loop_
_entity_poly.entity_id
_entity_poly.type
_entity_poly.pdbx_seq_one_letter_code
_entity_poly.pdbx_strand_id
1 'polypeptide(L)' 'MIKYISTKIAVFGEYWIVDSQAQLVTVLALVNGRYQATEFNGLQRIVSRTFPELKLTAKQILEAG' A
#
# COMPACT_ATOMS: atom_id res chain seq x y z
N MET A 1 0.25 21.72 4.57
CA MET A 1 1.42 21.01 4.00
C MET A 1 1.17 19.52 4.11
N ILE A 2 0.87 18.82 3.01
CA ILE A 2 1.43 17.49 2.66
C ILE A 2 1.27 17.42 1.14
N LYS A 3 2.37 17.49 0.40
CA LYS A 3 2.42 17.42 -1.05
C LYS A 3 3.24 16.18 -1.38
N TYR A 4 2.59 15.02 -1.47
CA TYR A 4 3.24 13.79 -1.93
C TYR A 4 2.40 13.23 -3.08
N ILE A 5 3.06 13.05 -4.21
CA ILE A 5 2.45 12.51 -5.43
C ILE A 5 2.04 11.07 -5.11
N SER A 6 0.76 10.87 -4.78
CA SER A 6 0.19 9.58 -4.43
C SER A 6 -0.73 9.13 -5.55
N THR A 7 -0.35 8.06 -6.24
CA THR A 7 -1.30 7.34 -7.09
C THR A 7 -2.18 6.49 -6.19
N LYS A 8 -3.44 6.92 -6.02
CA LYS A 8 -4.43 6.23 -5.20
C LYS A 8 -5.24 5.27 -6.07
N ILE A 9 -5.12 3.98 -5.80
CA ILE A 9 -5.94 2.93 -6.43
C ILE A 9 -6.94 2.40 -5.41
N ALA A 10 -8.22 2.37 -5.78
CA ALA A 10 -9.34 1.98 -4.92
C ALA A 10 -9.98 0.71 -5.48
N VAL A 11 -9.89 -0.42 -4.76
CA VAL A 11 -10.49 -1.68 -5.22
C VAL A 11 -11.09 -2.42 -4.02
N PHE A 12 -12.41 -2.68 -4.07
CA PHE A 12 -13.15 -3.43 -3.05
C PHE A 12 -12.94 -2.98 -1.59
N GLY A 13 -12.82 -1.67 -1.36
CA GLY A 13 -12.62 -1.12 0.00
C GLY A 13 -11.18 -1.19 0.49
N GLU A 14 -10.22 -1.40 -0.41
CA GLU A 14 -8.79 -1.30 -0.11
C GLU A 14 -8.16 -0.13 -0.89
N TYR A 15 -7.29 0.64 -0.23
CA TYR A 15 -6.48 1.70 -0.83
C TYR A 15 -5.00 1.42 -0.65
N TRP A 16 -4.22 1.85 -1.63
CA TRP A 16 -2.78 1.76 -1.61
C TRP A 16 -2.17 3.14 -1.73
N ILE A 17 -1.20 3.42 -0.86
CA ILE A 17 -0.36 4.62 -0.91
C ILE A 17 1.07 4.11 -1.13
N VAL A 18 1.67 4.50 -2.24
CA VAL A 18 3.08 4.23 -2.53
C VAL A 18 3.84 5.55 -2.38
N ASP A 19 4.76 5.61 -1.43
CA ASP A 19 5.61 6.76 -1.17
C ASP A 19 7.07 6.40 -1.45
N SER A 20 7.55 6.78 -2.64
CA SER A 20 8.93 6.54 -3.05
C SER A 20 9.95 7.40 -2.30
N GLN A 21 9.55 8.53 -1.74
CA GLN A 21 10.46 9.36 -0.94
C GLN A 21 10.67 8.76 0.44
N ALA A 22 9.58 8.30 1.08
CA ALA A 22 9.63 7.61 2.37
C ALA A 22 10.04 6.14 2.27
N GLN A 23 10.15 5.59 1.06
CA GLN A 23 10.40 4.16 0.80
C GLN A 23 9.39 3.25 1.51
N LEU A 24 8.11 3.64 1.42
CA LEU A 24 7.01 3.03 2.15
C LEU A 24 5.83 2.69 1.24
N VAL A 25 5.22 1.54 1.47
CA VAL A 25 3.93 1.17 0.88
C VAL A 25 2.93 1.00 2.02
N THR A 26 1.83 1.75 1.98
CA THR A 26 0.74 1.65 2.96
C THR A 26 -0.51 1.08 2.30
N VAL A 27 -1.01 -0.03 2.85
CA VAL A 27 -2.29 -0.62 2.46
C VAL A 27 -3.33 -0.26 3.51
N LEU A 28 -4.42 0.37 3.08
CA LEU A 28 -5.56 0.70 3.93
C LEU A 28 -6.73 -0.20 3.58
N ALA A 29 -7.13 -1.08 4.49
CA ALA A 29 -8.30 -1.94 4.31
C ALA A 29 -9.51 -1.37 5.08
N LEU A 30 -10.68 -1.36 4.46
CA LEU A 30 -11.94 -1.04 5.11
C LEU A 30 -12.38 -2.21 6.00
N VAL A 31 -12.30 -2.02 7.32
CA VAL A 31 -12.68 -3.01 8.32
C VAL A 31 -13.67 -2.35 9.27
N ASN A 32 -14.87 -2.93 9.40
CA ASN A 32 -15.95 -2.42 10.26
C ASN A 32 -16.25 -0.92 10.03
N GLY A 33 -16.30 -0.51 8.76
CA GLY A 33 -16.62 0.87 8.37
C GLY A 33 -15.48 1.88 8.58
N ARG A 34 -14.27 1.44 8.94
CA ARG A 34 -13.10 2.31 9.10
C ARG A 34 -11.89 1.76 8.34
N TYR A 35 -11.09 2.66 7.78
CA TYR A 35 -9.83 2.28 7.14
C TYR A 35 -8.77 2.00 8.21
N GLN A 36 -8.15 0.82 8.13
CA GLN A 36 -7.00 0.45 8.93
C GLN A 36 -5.77 0.42 8.03
N ALA A 37 -4.77 1.23 8.37
CA ALA A 37 -3.52 1.31 7.63
C ALA A 37 -2.53 0.25 8.13
N THR A 38 -1.85 -0.41 7.19
CA THR A 38 -0.69 -1.26 7.45
C THR A 38 0.45 -0.80 6.55
N GLU A 39 1.60 -0.54 7.15
CA GLU A 39 2.78 -0.04 6.46
C GLU A 39 3.78 -1.16 6.20
N PHE A 40 4.41 -1.11 5.03
CA PHE A 40 5.37 -2.10 4.58
C PHE A 40 6.58 -1.38 3.95
N ASN A 41 7.79 -1.82 4.27
CA ASN A 41 9.04 -1.30 3.73
C ASN A 41 10.00 -2.44 3.32
N GLY A 42 10.98 -2.10 2.48
CA GLY A 42 12.05 -3.03 2.08
C GLY A 42 11.51 -4.37 1.58
N LEU A 43 11.99 -5.46 2.19
CA LEU A 43 11.64 -6.83 1.79
C LEU A 43 10.37 -7.36 2.48
N GLN A 44 9.64 -6.53 3.23
CA GLN A 44 8.37 -6.94 3.82
C GLN A 44 7.37 -7.27 2.71
N ARG A 45 6.77 -8.45 2.83
CA ARG A 45 5.73 -8.92 1.91
C ARG A 45 4.45 -8.15 2.15
N ILE A 46 3.86 -7.61 1.09
CA ILE A 46 2.59 -6.92 1.23
C ILE A 46 1.47 -7.94 1.47
N VAL A 47 0.63 -7.64 2.45
CA VAL A 47 -0.61 -8.37 2.69
C VAL A 47 -1.77 -7.52 2.18
N SER A 48 -2.49 -8.06 1.21
CA SER A 48 -3.69 -7.46 0.61
C SER A 48 -4.86 -8.39 0.81
N ARG A 49 -5.99 -7.84 1.28
CA ARG A 49 -7.24 -8.60 1.38
C ARG A 49 -7.88 -8.78 0.01
N THR A 50 -7.71 -7.79 -0.86
CA THR A 50 -8.24 -7.80 -2.23
C THR A 50 -7.43 -8.73 -3.15
N PHE A 51 -6.12 -8.84 -2.94
CA PHE A 51 -5.22 -9.70 -3.71
C PHE A 51 -4.43 -10.66 -2.81
N PRO A 52 -5.06 -11.70 -2.22
CA PRO A 52 -4.38 -12.61 -1.28
C PRO A 52 -3.17 -13.34 -1.88
N GLU A 53 -3.21 -13.60 -3.19
CA GLU A 53 -2.13 -14.28 -3.92
C GLU A 53 -0.97 -13.35 -4.30
N LEU A 54 -1.02 -12.07 -3.95
CA LEU A 54 0.04 -11.12 -4.26
C LEU A 54 1.34 -11.55 -3.57
N LYS A 55 2.40 -11.72 -4.37
CA LYS A 55 3.72 -12.19 -3.91
C LYS A 55 4.80 -11.13 -4.02
N LEU A 56 4.44 -9.87 -3.82
CA LEU A 56 5.35 -8.73 -3.92
C LEU A 56 5.78 -8.21 -2.55
N THR A 57 6.99 -7.67 -2.52
CA THR A 57 7.53 -6.88 -1.41
C THR A 57 7.33 -5.39 -1.65
N ALA A 58 7.39 -4.58 -0.58
CA ALA A 58 7.34 -3.12 -0.70
C ALA A 58 8.42 -2.59 -1.66
N LYS A 59 9.65 -3.11 -1.56
CA LYS A 59 10.77 -2.76 -2.45
C LYS A 59 10.43 -2.99 -3.93
N GLN A 60 9.88 -4.15 -4.28
CA GLN A 60 9.52 -4.46 -5.67
C GLN A 60 8.44 -3.52 -6.22
N ILE A 61 7.49 -3.08 -5.39
CA ILE A 61 6.48 -2.09 -5.80
C ILE A 61 7.12 -0.71 -6.00
N LEU A 62 8.00 -0.30 -5.09
CA LEU A 62 8.70 0.99 -5.13
C LEU A 62 9.68 1.09 -6.31
N GLU A 63 10.28 -0.02 -6.74
CA GLU A 63 11.20 -0.08 -7.89
C GLU A 63 10.47 -0.16 -9.25
N ALA A 64 9.18 -0.50 -9.26
CA ALA A 64 8.39 -0.65 -10.49
C ALA A 64 7.72 0.64 -10.97
N GLY A 65 7.68 1.69 -10.14
CA GLY A 65 7.09 3.01 -10.45
C GLY A 65 8.14 4.04 -10.80
#